data_AF-A0A7W0G156-F1
#
_entry.id   AF-A0A7W0G156-F1
#
_cell.length_a   1.000
_cell.length_b   1.000
_cell.length_c   1.000
_cell.angle_alpha   90.00
_cell.angle_beta   90.00
_cell.angle_gamma   90.00
#
_symmetry.space_group_name_H-M   'P 1'
#
loop_
_entity.id
_entity.type
_entity.pdbx_description
1 polymer ?
#
loop_
_entity_poly.entity_id
_entity_poly.type
_entity_poly.pdbx_seq_one_letter_code
_entity_poly.pdbx_strand_id
1 'polypeptide(L)'
;MTETEKRRREFVASWTGGKDFGVLYDGKSPAEYVDALFANARLKPDASARAALAGRLGNGELTRAQVLQSIAGDDTLYLKEFSRAFVLMHFFYYLRRNPDDPPDTGPGGLDYWAAYLDRTGDFCSMEGLFRGSREFQSLPGN
;
A
#
# COMPACT_ATOMS: atom_id res chain seq x y z
N MET A 1 15.82 8.23 -20.54
CA MET A 1 15.43 8.40 -19.12
C MET A 1 14.93 9.83 -18.97
N THR A 2 13.68 9.99 -18.54
CA THR A 2 13.08 11.31 -18.31
C THR A 2 13.63 11.97 -17.04
N GLU A 3 13.49 13.28 -16.90
CA GLU A 3 13.87 14.01 -15.68
C GLU A 3 13.11 13.49 -14.45
N THR A 4 11.84 13.15 -14.61
CA THR A 4 11.01 12.56 -13.54
C THR A 4 11.54 11.20 -13.09
N GLU A 5 11.94 10.33 -14.02
CA GLU A 5 12.53 9.02 -13.69
C GLU A 5 13.86 9.17 -12.95
N LYS A 6 14.68 10.17 -13.34
CA LYS A 6 15.95 10.47 -12.68
C LYS A 6 15.73 10.91 -11.23
N ARG A 7 14.86 11.90 -11.02
CA ARG A 7 14.52 12.42 -9.67
C ARG A 7 13.96 11.33 -8.76
N ARG A 8 13.12 10.44 -9.29
CA ARG A 8 12.60 9.30 -8.54
C ARG A 8 13.73 8.37 -8.06
N ARG A 9 14.70 8.04 -8.93
CA ARG A 9 15.84 7.21 -8.55
C ARG A 9 16.69 7.86 -7.47
N GLU A 10 17.00 9.14 -7.61
CA GLU A 10 17.78 9.90 -6.62
C GLU A 10 17.07 9.96 -5.27
N PHE A 11 15.76 10.21 -5.27
CA PHE A 11 14.94 10.19 -4.06
C PHE A 11 14.99 8.83 -3.37
N VAL A 12 14.74 7.73 -4.10
CA VAL A 12 14.72 6.38 -3.51
C VAL A 12 16.09 6.00 -2.95
N ALA A 13 17.17 6.34 -3.65
CA ALA A 13 18.53 6.11 -3.14
C ALA A 13 18.78 6.86 -1.83
N SER A 14 18.45 8.16 -1.77
CA SER A 14 18.54 8.98 -0.57
C SER A 14 17.70 8.42 0.58
N TRP A 15 16.45 8.05 0.29
CA TRP A 15 15.51 7.50 1.27
C TRP A 15 16.02 6.20 1.89
N THR A 16 16.55 5.27 1.08
CA THR A 16 17.11 4.01 1.61
C THR A 16 18.38 4.19 2.45
N GLY A 17 19.07 5.33 2.31
CA GLY A 17 20.20 5.69 3.18
C GLY A 17 19.80 6.42 4.46
N GLY A 18 18.51 6.71 4.65
CA GLY A 18 17.99 7.41 5.82
C GLY A 18 18.01 6.55 7.08
N LYS A 19 18.18 7.19 8.25
CA LYS A 19 18.26 6.52 9.55
C LYS A 19 17.04 5.65 9.85
N ASP A 20 15.84 6.18 9.62
CA ASP A 20 14.59 5.47 9.94
C ASP A 20 14.38 4.25 9.05
N PHE A 21 14.79 4.35 7.79
CA PHE A 21 14.80 3.20 6.88
C PHE A 21 15.82 2.16 7.35
N GLY A 22 17.02 2.59 7.73
CA GLY A 22 18.06 1.72 8.26
C GLY A 22 17.61 0.94 9.50
N VAL A 23 16.93 1.59 10.45
CA VAL A 23 16.37 0.93 11.65
C VAL A 23 15.47 -0.26 11.30
N LEU A 24 14.70 -0.14 10.21
CA LEU A 24 13.76 -1.18 9.81
C LEU A 24 14.39 -2.28 8.96
N TYR A 25 15.41 -1.97 8.17
CA TYR A 25 15.88 -2.82 7.07
C TYR A 25 17.37 -3.19 7.11
N ASP A 26 18.19 -2.51 7.92
CA ASP A 26 19.59 -2.88 8.08
C ASP A 26 19.74 -4.21 8.80
N GLY A 27 20.84 -4.91 8.53
CA GLY A 27 21.09 -6.26 9.05
C GLY A 27 20.29 -7.37 8.36
N LYS A 28 19.26 -7.05 7.56
CA LYS A 28 18.51 -8.07 6.80
C LYS A 28 19.31 -8.65 5.66
N SER A 29 19.28 -9.97 5.52
CA SER A 29 19.72 -10.66 4.31
C SER A 29 18.90 -10.21 3.08
N PRO A 30 19.37 -10.47 1.85
CA PRO A 30 18.62 -10.14 0.64
C PRO A 30 17.18 -10.68 0.63
N ALA A 31 16.98 -11.91 1.09
CA ALA A 31 15.66 -12.53 1.15
C ALA A 31 14.76 -11.89 2.21
N GLU A 32 15.29 -11.62 3.40
CA GLU A 32 14.53 -10.97 4.48
C GLU A 32 14.18 -9.52 4.15
N TYR A 33 15.07 -8.81 3.44
CA TYR A 33 14.82 -7.47 2.96
C TYR A 33 13.65 -7.43 1.97
N VAL A 34 13.68 -8.31 0.96
CA VAL A 34 12.60 -8.44 -0.03
C VAL A 34 11.27 -8.81 0.63
N ASP A 35 11.28 -9.76 1.57
CA ASP A 35 10.09 -10.15 2.32
C ASP A 35 9.51 -9.02 3.17
N ALA A 36 10.38 -8.29 3.89
CA ALA A 36 9.95 -7.18 4.71
C ALA A 36 9.33 -6.06 3.88
N LEU A 37 9.84 -5.81 2.65
CA LEU A 37 9.24 -4.85 1.73
C LEU A 37 7.87 -5.30 1.22
N PHE A 38 7.73 -6.55 0.76
CA PHE A 38 6.43 -7.06 0.31
C PHE A 38 5.39 -7.09 1.45
N ALA A 39 5.81 -7.46 2.66
CA ALA A 39 4.96 -7.44 3.83
C ALA A 39 4.49 -6.01 4.17
N ASN A 40 5.39 -5.03 4.13
CA ASN A 40 5.05 -3.62 4.34
C ASN A 40 4.08 -3.09 3.27
N ALA A 41 4.32 -3.46 2.00
CA ALA A 41 3.46 -3.12 0.88
C ALA A 41 2.13 -3.91 0.86
N ARG A 42 1.91 -4.84 1.81
CA ARG A 42 0.74 -5.74 1.85
C ARG A 42 0.52 -6.46 0.51
N LEU A 43 1.61 -6.75 -0.18
CA LEU A 43 1.63 -7.48 -1.43
C LEU A 43 1.95 -8.95 -1.17
N LYS A 44 1.35 -9.83 -1.97
CA LYS A 44 1.67 -11.25 -2.00
C LYS A 44 2.31 -11.55 -3.35
N PRO A 45 3.66 -11.49 -3.45
CA PRO A 45 4.33 -11.76 -4.70
C PRO A 45 4.20 -13.24 -5.07
N ASP A 46 4.31 -13.53 -6.36
CA ASP A 46 4.61 -14.89 -6.79
C ASP A 46 5.97 -15.34 -6.24
N ALA A 47 6.09 -16.63 -5.91
CA ALA A 47 7.30 -17.19 -5.33
C ALA A 47 8.53 -17.00 -6.22
N SER A 48 8.37 -17.10 -7.55
CA SER A 48 9.46 -16.90 -8.51
C SER A 48 9.89 -15.45 -8.60
N ALA A 49 8.95 -14.50 -8.58
CA ALA A 49 9.25 -13.07 -8.60
C ALA A 49 10.00 -12.61 -7.35
N ARG A 50 9.56 -13.08 -6.18
CA ARG A 50 10.26 -12.83 -4.90
C ARG A 50 11.67 -13.45 -4.92
N ALA A 51 11.81 -14.70 -5.35
CA ALA A 51 13.11 -15.36 -5.44
C ALA A 51 14.07 -14.65 -6.41
N ALA A 52 13.56 -14.16 -7.55
CA ALA A 52 14.35 -13.41 -8.52
C ALA A 52 14.90 -12.11 -7.93
N LEU A 53 14.08 -11.31 -7.24
CA LEU A 53 14.54 -10.08 -6.59
C LEU A 53 15.59 -10.36 -5.51
N ALA A 54 15.36 -11.36 -4.67
CA ALA A 54 16.30 -11.75 -3.61
C ALA A 54 17.63 -12.26 -4.18
N GLY A 55 17.59 -13.10 -5.22
CA GLY A 55 18.78 -13.63 -5.88
C GLY A 55 19.61 -12.52 -6.53
N ARG A 56 18.98 -11.64 -7.30
CA ARG A 56 19.67 -10.51 -7.95
C ARG A 56 20.27 -9.52 -6.94
N LEU A 57 19.59 -9.29 -5.81
CA LEU A 57 20.15 -8.49 -4.72
C LEU A 57 21.34 -9.20 -4.05
N GLY A 58 21.24 -10.51 -3.81
CA GLY A 58 22.33 -11.31 -3.23
C GLY A 58 23.58 -11.40 -4.12
N ASN A 59 23.39 -11.38 -5.44
CA ASN A 59 24.47 -11.36 -6.43
C ASN A 59 25.06 -9.95 -6.65
N GLY A 60 24.50 -8.91 -6.03
CA GLY A 60 24.91 -7.52 -6.23
C GLY A 60 24.51 -6.91 -7.59
N GLU A 61 23.63 -7.57 -8.34
CA GLU A 61 23.08 -7.07 -9.61
C GLU A 61 22.07 -5.94 -9.40
N LEU A 62 21.40 -5.95 -8.24
CA LEU A 62 20.49 -4.91 -7.79
C LEU A 62 20.97 -4.33 -6.47
N THR A 63 20.78 -3.03 -6.29
CA THR A 63 20.88 -2.37 -4.99
C THR A 63 19.57 -2.51 -4.21
N ARG A 64 19.63 -2.33 -2.88
CA ARG A 64 18.43 -2.26 -2.03
C ARG A 64 17.44 -1.17 -2.50
N ALA A 65 17.96 -0.05 -3.00
CA ALA A 65 17.17 1.04 -3.58
C ALA A 65 16.44 0.60 -4.86
N GLN A 66 17.09 -0.16 -5.74
CA GLN A 66 16.45 -0.67 -6.96
C GLN A 66 15.38 -1.73 -6.65
N VAL A 67 15.60 -2.58 -5.65
CA VAL A 67 14.57 -3.51 -5.18
C VAL A 67 13.36 -2.76 -4.60
N LEU A 68 13.59 -1.76 -3.74
CA LEU A 68 12.52 -0.91 -3.22
C LEU A 68 11.75 -0.22 -4.36
N GLN A 69 12.47 0.35 -5.34
CA GLN A 69 11.85 1.00 -6.50
C GLN A 69 11.01 0.03 -7.33
N SER A 70 11.47 -1.22 -7.50
CA SER A 70 10.72 -2.26 -8.22
C SER A 70 9.40 -2.59 -7.53
N ILE A 71 9.40 -2.74 -6.20
CA ILE A 71 8.20 -3.08 -5.43
C ILE A 71 7.26 -1.86 -5.31
N ALA A 72 7.82 -0.68 -5.10
CA ALA A 72 7.05 0.57 -5.01
C ALA A 72 6.42 0.97 -6.36
N GLY A 73 6.95 0.48 -7.48
CA GLY A 73 6.42 0.68 -8.81
C GLY A 73 5.44 -0.41 -9.27
N ASP A 74 5.03 -1.31 -8.39
CA ASP A 74 4.07 -2.37 -8.72
C ASP A 74 2.65 -1.79 -8.93
N ASP A 75 2.04 -2.04 -10.08
CA ASP A 75 0.71 -1.55 -10.42
C ASP A 75 -0.37 -2.07 -9.45
N THR A 76 -0.18 -3.26 -8.86
CA THR A 76 -1.08 -3.81 -7.84
C THR A 76 -1.02 -2.98 -6.56
N LEU A 77 0.17 -2.52 -6.18
CA LEU A 77 0.31 -1.62 -5.03
C LEU A 77 -0.39 -0.30 -5.30
N TYR A 78 -0.20 0.28 -6.49
CA TYR A 78 -0.89 1.50 -6.90
C TYR A 78 -2.41 1.34 -6.80
N LEU A 79 -2.98 0.27 -7.37
CA LEU A 79 -4.42 0.04 -7.34
C LEU A 79 -4.95 -0.14 -5.92
N LYS A 80 -4.25 -0.87 -5.05
CA LYS A 80 -4.62 -1.06 -3.64
C LYS A 80 -4.65 0.25 -2.87
N GLU A 81 -3.61 1.06 -3.01
CA GLU A 81 -3.53 2.35 -2.34
C GLU A 81 -4.58 3.33 -2.90
N PHE A 82 -4.87 3.27 -4.20
CA PHE A 82 -5.95 4.03 -4.82
C PHE A 82 -7.32 3.64 -4.27
N SER A 83 -7.65 2.34 -4.23
CA SER A 83 -8.88 1.82 -3.62
C SER A 83 -9.04 2.30 -2.18
N ARG A 84 -7.98 2.18 -1.37
CA ARG A 84 -7.98 2.61 0.03
C ARG A 84 -8.20 4.11 0.17
N ALA A 85 -7.51 4.93 -0.62
CA ALA A 85 -7.67 6.38 -0.62
C ALA A 85 -9.08 6.81 -1.07
N PHE A 86 -9.63 6.13 -2.07
CA PHE A 86 -10.99 6.38 -2.55
C PHE A 86 -12.04 6.12 -1.46
N VAL A 87 -11.91 5.02 -0.72
CA VAL A 87 -12.78 4.73 0.43
C VAL A 87 -12.59 5.76 1.54
N LEU A 88 -11.35 6.14 1.84
CA LEU A 88 -11.06 7.14 2.88
C LEU A 88 -11.77 8.48 2.59
N MET A 89 -11.81 8.90 1.32
CA MET A 89 -12.57 10.07 0.90
C MET A 89 -14.08 9.95 1.24
N HIS A 90 -14.67 8.76 1.15
CA HIS A 90 -16.07 8.54 1.51
C HIS A 90 -16.29 8.67 3.02
N PHE A 91 -15.37 8.15 3.85
CA PHE A 91 -15.43 8.37 5.30
C PHE A 91 -15.41 9.86 5.64
N PHE A 92 -14.51 10.63 5.02
CA PHE A 92 -14.43 12.06 5.26
C PHE A 92 -15.62 12.85 4.72
N TYR A 93 -16.14 12.47 3.56
CA TYR A 93 -17.25 13.20 2.94
C TYR A 93 -18.59 12.88 3.60
N TYR A 94 -18.89 11.59 3.78
CA TYR A 94 -20.18 11.10 4.28
C TYR A 94 -20.24 10.95 5.79
N LEU A 95 -19.21 10.36 6.41
CA LEU A 95 -19.21 10.08 7.85
C LEU A 95 -18.57 11.21 8.67
N ARG A 96 -17.85 12.14 8.02
CA ARG A 96 -17.18 13.31 8.65
C ARG A 96 -16.24 12.91 9.80
N ARG A 97 -15.64 11.72 9.72
CA ARG A 97 -14.81 11.13 10.77
C ARG A 97 -13.66 10.31 10.17
N ASN A 98 -12.65 10.01 10.99
CA ASN A 98 -11.65 9.01 10.66
C ASN A 98 -12.25 7.60 10.73
N PRO A 99 -11.73 6.63 9.95
CA PRO A 99 -12.22 5.25 9.98
C PRO A 99 -12.08 4.52 11.30
N ASP A 100 -11.23 5.01 12.21
CA ASP A 100 -10.98 4.47 13.54
C ASP A 100 -11.58 5.33 14.66
N ASP A 101 -12.28 6.43 14.33
CA ASP A 101 -13.03 7.20 15.32
C ASP A 101 -14.22 6.37 15.85
N PRO A 102 -14.60 6.51 17.14
CA PRO A 102 -15.78 5.86 17.70
C PRO A 102 -17.03 6.07 16.82
N PRO A 103 -17.88 5.04 16.64
CA PRO A 103 -18.00 3.81 17.43
C PRO A 103 -17.05 2.67 17.02
N ASP A 104 -16.22 2.87 16.01
CA ASP A 104 -15.31 1.82 15.55
C ASP A 104 -14.13 1.63 16.52
N THR A 105 -13.60 0.40 16.55
CA THR A 105 -12.43 0.04 17.37
C THR A 105 -11.15 -0.07 16.54
N GLY A 106 -11.21 0.39 15.28
CA GLY A 106 -10.12 0.34 14.31
C GLY A 106 -10.65 0.48 12.87
N PRO A 107 -9.76 0.43 11.86
CA PRO A 107 -10.09 0.76 10.46
C PRO A 107 -10.82 -0.37 9.71
N GLY A 108 -11.62 -1.20 10.40
CA GLY A 108 -12.23 -2.40 9.84
C GLY A 108 -13.15 -2.13 8.65
N GLY A 109 -13.95 -1.04 8.71
CA GLY A 109 -14.81 -0.61 7.59
C GLY A 109 -14.00 -0.16 6.38
N LEU A 110 -12.96 0.65 6.60
CA LEU A 110 -12.02 1.06 5.55
C LEU A 110 -11.40 -0.16 4.85
N ASP A 111 -10.88 -1.11 5.63
CA ASP A 111 -10.23 -2.31 5.10
C ASP A 111 -11.22 -3.20 4.31
N TYR A 112 -12.47 -3.31 4.79
CA TYR A 112 -13.52 -4.06 4.09
C TYR A 112 -13.82 -3.46 2.71
N TRP A 113 -14.09 -2.16 2.64
CA TRP A 113 -14.47 -1.51 1.38
C TRP A 113 -13.29 -1.42 0.40
N ALA A 114 -12.07 -1.22 0.90
CA ALA A 114 -10.86 -1.29 0.06
C ALA A 114 -10.73 -2.69 -0.57
N ALA A 115 -10.89 -3.76 0.22
CA ALA A 115 -10.84 -5.13 -0.30
C ALA A 115 -12.01 -5.46 -1.26
N TYR A 116 -13.18 -4.83 -1.07
CA TYR A 116 -14.28 -4.92 -2.03
C TYR A 116 -13.88 -4.31 -3.38
N LEU A 117 -13.31 -3.10 -3.40
CA LEU A 117 -12.86 -2.43 -4.62
C LEU A 117 -11.71 -3.18 -5.30
N ASP A 118 -10.73 -3.66 -4.53
CA ASP A 118 -9.60 -4.44 -5.08
C ASP A 118 -10.06 -5.72 -5.80
N ARG A 119 -11.18 -6.31 -5.37
CA ARG A 119 -11.73 -7.54 -5.96
C ARG A 119 -12.67 -7.28 -7.13
N THR A 120 -13.42 -6.18 -7.09
CA THR A 120 -14.54 -5.94 -8.02
C THR A 120 -14.24 -4.88 -9.07
N GLY A 121 -13.37 -3.92 -8.75
CA GLY A 121 -13.20 -2.71 -9.55
C GLY A 121 -14.46 -1.84 -9.63
N ASP A 122 -15.47 -2.07 -8.79
CA ASP A 122 -16.77 -1.42 -8.89
C ASP A 122 -16.80 -0.08 -8.13
N PHE A 123 -16.03 0.88 -8.61
CA PHE A 123 -15.97 2.23 -8.05
C PHE A 123 -17.29 2.99 -8.22
N CYS A 124 -18.06 2.69 -9.28
CA CYS A 124 -19.30 3.39 -9.60
C CYS A 124 -20.44 3.03 -8.64
N SER A 125 -20.62 1.74 -8.33
CA SER A 125 -21.74 1.30 -7.49
C SER A 125 -21.41 1.36 -6.00
N MET A 126 -20.12 1.40 -5.64
CA MET A 126 -19.65 1.41 -4.24
C MET A 126 -20.28 2.53 -3.43
N GLU A 127 -20.47 3.72 -3.97
CA GLU A 127 -21.09 4.84 -3.26
C GLU A 127 -22.52 4.53 -2.78
N GLY A 128 -23.32 3.89 -3.63
CA GLY A 128 -24.66 3.43 -3.27
C GLY A 128 -24.64 2.32 -2.22
N LEU A 129 -23.74 1.36 -2.37
CA LEU A 129 -23.56 0.27 -1.41
C LEU A 129 -23.05 0.76 -0.05
N PHE A 130 -22.14 1.73 -0.04
CA PHE A 130 -21.60 2.36 1.16
C PHE A 130 -22.70 3.06 1.95
N ARG A 131 -23.55 3.85 1.28
CA ARG A 131 -24.72 4.47 1.92
C ARG A 131 -25.76 3.46 2.40
N GLY A 132 -25.90 2.33 1.71
CA GLY A 132 -26.76 1.23 2.14
C GLY A 132 -26.19 0.38 3.29
N SER A 133 -24.95 0.63 3.70
CA SER A 133 -24.26 -0.18 4.70
C SER A 133 -24.67 0.19 6.13
N ARG A 134 -24.50 -0.76 7.05
CA ARG A 134 -24.73 -0.51 8.48
C ARG A 134 -23.86 0.61 9.03
N GLU A 135 -22.68 0.81 8.45
CA GLU A 135 -21.71 1.82 8.87
C GLU A 135 -22.18 3.25 8.57
N PHE A 136 -22.97 3.44 7.52
CA PHE A 136 -23.63 4.71 7.21
C PHE A 136 -24.97 4.86 7.94
N GLN A 137 -25.71 3.76 8.12
CA GLN A 137 -27.00 3.75 8.81
C GLN A 137 -26.91 3.96 10.33
N SER A 138 -25.75 3.73 10.94
CA SER A 138 -25.54 3.96 12.38
C SER A 138 -25.28 5.43 12.74
N LEU A 139 -25.19 6.33 11.76
CA LEU A 139 -25.02 7.76 12.01
C LEU A 139 -26.31 8.39 12.59
N PRO A 140 -26.21 9.25 13.62
CA PRO A 140 -27.36 10.00 14.09
C PRO A 140 -27.84 10.98 13.01
N GLY A 141 -29.10 10.84 12.59
CA GLY A 141 -29.75 11.74 11.63
C GLY A 141 -30.05 11.15 10.25
N ASN A 142 -29.82 9.84 10.05
CA ASN A 142 -30.34 9.05 8.92
C ASN A 142 -31.52 8.16 9.33
#